data_AF-A0A7X2PF70-F1
#
_entry.id   AF-A0A7X2PF70-F1
#
_cell.length_a   1.000
_cell.length_b   1.000
_cell.length_c   1.000
_cell.angle_alpha   90.00
_cell.angle_beta   90.00
_cell.angle_gamma   90.00
#
_symmetry.space_group_name_H-M   'P 1'
#
loop_
_entity.id
_entity.type
_entity.pdbx_description
1 polymer ?
#
loop_
_entity_poly.entity_id
_entity_poly.type
_entity_poly.pdbx_seq_one_letter_code
_entity_poly.pdbx_strand_id
1 'polypeptide(L)'
;MRILLLLATFSIAFAQSTTVFEDRPALIVANDKLELTVMAEGGALANLILRDDPAKLSPLWNPARIAREAGKPARFGNSRGHFVCVDGFGPVSKEEQAAGLPGHGEAHALPWETRSHTKEGNTSVLTQSVKLPVVQEVLTRTIRIVDSENVVYVHSELENLMGFDRPVNWAEHATIGSPFLEAGVTVVDFSAGPSKTRKHEGRGGGLPHRLTSFEDFTWPMAPGIGGGKIDLRAAPAPPNSGDHTTTGSTLRAGSFS
;
A
#
# COMPACT_ATOMS: atom_id res chain seq x y z
N MET A 1 -27.85 52.60 -7.38
CA MET A 1 -28.38 51.29 -6.95
C MET A 1 -27.60 50.21 -7.71
N ARG A 2 -26.59 49.60 -7.09
CA ARG A 2 -25.75 48.55 -7.69
C ARG A 2 -26.28 47.20 -7.21
N ILE A 3 -26.82 46.40 -8.12
CA ILE A 3 -27.28 45.03 -7.85
C ILE A 3 -26.05 44.13 -7.88
N LEU A 4 -25.69 43.58 -6.73
CA LEU A 4 -24.63 42.59 -6.59
C LEU A 4 -25.25 41.22 -6.91
N LEU A 5 -24.91 40.63 -8.06
CA LEU A 5 -25.25 39.24 -8.35
C LEU A 5 -24.34 38.34 -7.49
N LEU A 6 -24.92 37.69 -6.46
CA LEU A 6 -24.29 36.53 -5.86
C LEU A 6 -24.44 35.34 -6.84
N LEU A 7 -23.34 34.92 -7.46
CA LEU A 7 -23.25 33.59 -8.04
C LEU A 7 -23.17 32.57 -6.89
N ALA A 8 -24.27 31.86 -6.63
CA ALA A 8 -24.25 30.68 -5.79
C ALA A 8 -23.61 29.53 -6.59
N THR A 9 -22.37 29.17 -6.25
CA THR A 9 -21.75 27.93 -6.71
C THR A 9 -22.45 26.76 -6.01
N PHE A 10 -23.33 26.07 -6.74
CA PHE A 10 -23.89 24.80 -6.28
C PHE A 10 -22.81 23.72 -6.39
N SER A 11 -22.16 23.41 -5.28
CA SER A 11 -21.41 22.15 -5.16
C SER A 11 -22.43 21.02 -5.06
N ILE A 12 -22.57 20.24 -6.12
CA ILE A 12 -23.32 18.99 -6.07
C ILE A 12 -22.54 18.06 -5.16
N ALA A 13 -23.01 17.89 -3.92
CA ALA A 13 -22.52 16.87 -3.02
C ALA A 13 -22.88 15.51 -3.61
N PHE A 14 -21.94 14.89 -4.33
CA PHE A 14 -22.07 13.49 -4.70
C PHE A 14 -22.12 12.69 -3.40
N ALA A 15 -23.11 11.80 -3.30
CA ALA A 15 -23.14 10.83 -2.23
C ALA A 15 -21.81 10.08 -2.21
N GLN A 16 -21.14 10.05 -1.06
CA GLN A 16 -19.96 9.21 -0.87
C GLN A 16 -20.31 7.81 -1.38
N SER A 17 -19.57 7.31 -2.37
CA SER A 17 -19.79 5.95 -2.87
C SER A 17 -19.25 4.96 -1.84
N THR A 18 -20.00 4.79 -0.75
CA THR A 18 -19.71 3.84 0.31
C THR A 18 -20.05 2.43 -0.14
N THR A 19 -19.27 1.47 0.33
CA THR A 19 -19.45 0.05 0.04
C THR A 19 -18.99 -0.79 1.24
N VAL A 20 -19.14 -2.11 1.12
CA VAL A 20 -18.57 -3.08 2.05
C VAL A 20 -17.62 -3.98 1.27
N PHE A 21 -16.39 -4.13 1.77
CA PHE A 21 -15.38 -5.01 1.20
C PHE A 21 -14.87 -5.97 2.28
N GLU A 22 -15.09 -7.27 2.09
CA GLU A 22 -14.69 -8.32 3.05
C GLU A 22 -15.21 -7.98 4.47
N ASP A 23 -16.53 -7.73 4.54
CA ASP A 23 -17.31 -7.39 5.76
C ASP A 23 -16.89 -6.09 6.46
N ARG A 24 -16.22 -5.18 5.75
CA ARG A 24 -15.72 -3.92 6.32
C ARG A 24 -16.09 -2.69 5.49
N PRO A 25 -16.38 -1.54 6.12
CA PRO A 25 -16.68 -0.31 5.40
C PRO A 25 -15.54 0.13 4.49
N ALA A 26 -15.89 0.51 3.27
CA ALA A 26 -14.97 0.99 2.26
C ALA A 26 -15.63 2.07 1.40
N LEU A 27 -14.82 2.69 0.56
CA LEU A 27 -15.19 3.72 -0.40
C LEU A 27 -14.78 3.25 -1.78
N ILE A 28 -15.57 3.63 -2.79
CA ILE A 28 -15.26 3.40 -4.20
C ILE A 28 -14.87 4.72 -4.85
N VAL A 29 -13.76 4.71 -5.57
CA VAL A 29 -13.39 5.78 -6.51
C VAL A 29 -13.24 5.14 -7.89
N ALA A 30 -13.92 5.68 -8.90
CA ALA A 30 -13.96 5.05 -10.22
C ALA A 30 -14.16 6.04 -11.36
N ASN A 31 -13.88 5.56 -12.58
CA ASN A 31 -14.26 6.15 -13.86
C ASN A 31 -14.84 5.06 -14.78
N ASP A 32 -14.86 5.26 -16.10
CA ASP A 32 -15.31 4.29 -17.10
C ASP A 32 -14.34 3.10 -17.34
N LYS A 33 -13.07 3.19 -16.90
CA LYS A 33 -12.01 2.19 -17.14
C LYS A 33 -11.67 1.34 -15.93
N LEU A 34 -11.63 1.94 -14.74
CA LEU A 34 -11.20 1.28 -13.52
C LEU A 34 -12.07 1.67 -12.33
N GLU A 35 -12.05 0.80 -11.33
CA GLU A 35 -12.69 1.00 -10.04
C GLU A 35 -11.72 0.59 -8.94
N LEU A 36 -11.53 1.49 -7.97
CA LEU A 36 -10.68 1.30 -6.82
C LEU A 36 -11.52 1.27 -5.55
N THR A 37 -11.34 0.23 -4.74
CA THR A 37 -11.86 0.13 -3.37
C THR A 37 -10.81 0.58 -2.38
N VAL A 38 -11.18 1.55 -1.55
CA VAL A 38 -10.32 2.13 -0.49
C VAL A 38 -10.97 1.87 0.86
N MET A 39 -10.22 1.29 1.79
CA MET A 39 -10.76 0.98 3.12
C MET A 39 -10.99 2.25 3.94
N ALA A 40 -12.11 2.31 4.67
CA ALA A 40 -12.36 3.41 5.61
C ALA A 40 -11.46 3.33 6.86
N GLU A 41 -11.09 2.11 7.26
CA GLU A 41 -10.12 1.83 8.32
C GLU A 41 -8.78 1.44 7.70
N GLY A 42 -7.69 2.07 8.13
CA GLY A 42 -6.34 1.83 7.63
C GLY A 42 -6.00 2.44 6.27
N GLY A 43 -6.98 3.00 5.54
CA GLY A 43 -6.76 3.71 4.27
C GLY A 43 -6.17 2.86 3.15
N ALA A 44 -6.24 1.53 3.26
CA ALA A 44 -5.63 0.62 2.30
C ALA A 44 -6.35 0.67 0.95
N LEU A 45 -5.59 0.70 -0.13
CA LEU A 45 -6.08 0.41 -1.47
C LEU A 45 -6.27 -1.10 -1.55
N ALA A 46 -7.51 -1.58 -1.46
CA ALA A 46 -7.81 -2.99 -1.19
C ALA A 46 -8.15 -3.80 -2.43
N ASN A 47 -8.73 -3.17 -3.45
CA ASN A 47 -9.19 -3.84 -4.66
C ASN A 47 -9.09 -2.86 -5.83
N LEU A 48 -8.44 -3.26 -6.92
CA LEU A 48 -8.33 -2.47 -8.15
C LEU A 48 -8.76 -3.34 -9.31
N ILE A 49 -9.87 -2.98 -9.96
CA ILE A 49 -10.44 -3.75 -11.06
C ILE A 49 -10.51 -2.92 -12.33
N LEU A 50 -10.35 -3.58 -13.46
CA LEU A 50 -10.69 -3.00 -14.77
C LEU A 50 -12.19 -3.22 -15.03
N ARG A 51 -12.87 -2.18 -15.51
CA ARG A 51 -14.33 -2.22 -15.75
C ARG A 51 -14.71 -3.08 -16.95
N ASP A 52 -13.81 -3.31 -17.88
CA ASP A 52 -14.00 -4.20 -19.02
C ASP A 52 -13.55 -5.63 -18.75
N ASP A 53 -12.80 -5.91 -17.68
CA ASP A 53 -12.45 -7.28 -17.27
C ASP A 53 -13.71 -8.03 -16.82
N PRO A 54 -14.17 -9.07 -17.54
CA PRO A 54 -15.36 -9.82 -17.16
C PRO A 54 -15.18 -10.59 -15.84
N ALA A 55 -13.94 -10.95 -15.49
CA ALA A 55 -13.64 -11.70 -14.27
C ALA A 55 -13.48 -10.79 -13.03
N LYS A 56 -13.41 -9.47 -13.23
CA LYS A 56 -13.30 -8.46 -12.17
C LYS A 56 -12.17 -8.76 -11.19
N LEU A 57 -11.03 -9.18 -11.72
CA LEU A 57 -9.88 -9.59 -10.94
C LEU A 57 -9.06 -8.38 -10.51
N SER A 58 -8.52 -8.46 -9.29
CA SER A 58 -7.60 -7.47 -8.73
C SER A 58 -6.23 -8.09 -8.50
N PRO A 59 -5.13 -7.38 -8.83
CA PRO A 59 -3.78 -7.83 -8.52
C PRO A 59 -3.45 -7.73 -7.04
N LEU A 60 -4.21 -6.91 -6.30
CA LEU A 60 -3.96 -6.63 -4.89
C LEU A 60 -4.34 -7.82 -4.02
N TRP A 61 -3.44 -8.18 -3.11
CA TRP A 61 -3.62 -9.31 -2.21
C TRP A 61 -4.82 -9.13 -1.28
N ASN A 62 -5.77 -10.07 -1.38
CA ASN A 62 -6.93 -10.15 -0.49
C ASN A 62 -6.78 -11.34 0.48
N PRO A 63 -6.27 -11.11 1.70
CA PRO A 63 -6.09 -12.17 2.69
C PRO A 63 -7.41 -12.75 3.21
N ALA A 64 -8.48 -11.96 3.26
CA ALA A 64 -9.77 -12.41 3.77
C ALA A 64 -10.41 -13.43 2.82
N ARG A 65 -10.38 -13.16 1.50
CA ARG A 65 -10.78 -14.13 0.47
C ARG A 65 -9.98 -15.42 0.58
N ILE A 66 -8.64 -15.34 0.62
CA ILE A 66 -7.77 -16.52 0.68
C ILE A 66 -8.07 -17.36 1.93
N ALA A 67 -8.26 -16.71 3.07
CA ALA A 67 -8.63 -17.40 4.30
C ALA A 67 -9.99 -18.10 4.18
N ARG A 68 -11.01 -17.40 3.66
CA ARG A 68 -12.35 -17.96 3.41
C ARG A 68 -12.31 -19.16 2.47
N GLU A 69 -11.64 -19.05 1.33
CA GLU A 69 -11.49 -20.14 0.35
C GLU A 69 -10.76 -21.36 0.94
N ALA A 70 -9.83 -21.13 1.87
CA ALA A 70 -9.13 -22.19 2.58
C ALA A 70 -9.88 -22.72 3.82
N GLY A 71 -11.08 -22.24 4.13
CA GLY A 71 -11.83 -22.60 5.34
C GLY A 71 -11.13 -22.21 6.65
N LYS A 72 -10.35 -21.12 6.63
CA LYS A 72 -9.54 -20.62 7.74
C LYS A 72 -9.99 -19.22 8.18
N PRO A 73 -9.76 -18.82 9.43
CA PRO A 73 -10.00 -17.44 9.86
C PRO A 73 -9.01 -16.47 9.20
N ALA A 74 -9.44 -15.24 8.93
CA ALA A 74 -8.57 -14.17 8.48
C ALA A 74 -7.54 -13.82 9.57
N ARG A 75 -6.27 -13.62 9.18
CA ARG A 75 -5.14 -13.46 10.14
C ARG A 75 -4.40 -12.13 10.06
N PHE A 76 -4.70 -11.30 9.07
CA PHE A 76 -3.89 -10.13 8.73
C PHE A 76 -4.55 -8.79 9.08
N GLY A 77 -5.66 -8.81 9.83
CA GLY A 77 -6.34 -7.59 10.29
C GLY A 77 -6.60 -6.60 9.15
N ASN A 78 -6.05 -5.39 9.28
CA ASN A 78 -6.18 -4.31 8.30
C ASN A 78 -5.18 -4.42 7.14
N SER A 79 -4.10 -5.19 7.28
CA SER A 79 -3.09 -5.37 6.24
C SER A 79 -3.69 -6.14 5.05
N ARG A 80 -3.84 -5.45 3.93
CA ARG A 80 -4.37 -5.98 2.66
C ARG A 80 -3.97 -5.08 1.51
N GLY A 81 -3.94 -5.64 0.30
CA GLY A 81 -3.66 -4.93 -0.94
C GLY A 81 -2.43 -4.04 -0.85
N HIS A 82 -2.64 -2.74 -0.91
CA HIS A 82 -1.62 -1.72 -0.74
C HIS A 82 -2.01 -0.79 0.41
N PHE A 83 -1.40 -1.01 1.58
CA PHE A 83 -1.55 -0.16 2.76
C PHE A 83 -0.28 0.66 2.98
N VAL A 84 -0.44 1.82 3.62
CA VAL A 84 0.67 2.73 3.90
C VAL A 84 1.24 2.44 5.29
N CYS A 85 2.56 2.45 5.42
CA CYS A 85 3.26 2.30 6.69
C CYS A 85 3.89 3.64 7.07
N VAL A 86 3.31 4.30 8.09
CA VAL A 86 3.78 5.57 8.66
C VAL A 86 3.50 5.56 10.17
N ASP A 87 4.44 5.87 11.06
CA ASP A 87 5.88 6.10 10.83
C ASP A 87 6.70 4.85 11.23
N GLY A 88 6.81 3.88 10.31
CA GLY A 88 7.60 2.68 10.56
C GLY A 88 7.44 1.64 9.46
N PHE A 89 8.46 0.79 9.25
CA PHE A 89 8.40 -0.30 8.27
C PHE A 89 8.88 -1.61 8.91
N GLY A 90 7.98 -2.59 9.01
CA GLY A 90 8.26 -3.88 9.63
C GLY A 90 8.12 -3.85 11.16
N PRO A 91 8.81 -4.76 11.87
CA PRO A 91 8.76 -4.81 13.33
C PRO A 91 9.48 -3.61 13.95
N VAL A 92 9.03 -3.23 15.14
CA VAL A 92 9.68 -2.23 16.00
C VAL A 92 10.50 -2.92 17.10
N SER A 93 11.40 -2.16 17.73
CA SER A 93 12.10 -2.60 18.95
C SER A 93 11.12 -2.85 20.12
N LYS A 94 11.60 -3.53 21.17
CA LYS A 94 10.78 -3.76 22.37
C LYS A 94 10.47 -2.46 23.09
N GLU A 95 11.39 -1.52 23.05
CA GLU A 95 11.29 -0.20 23.65
C GLU A 95 10.24 0.65 22.94
N GLU A 96 10.27 0.67 21.60
CA GLU A 96 9.25 1.34 20.77
C GLU A 96 7.86 0.71 20.97
N GLN A 97 7.78 -0.62 21.01
CA GLN A 97 6.53 -1.31 21.31
C GLN A 97 6.00 -0.96 22.71
N ALA A 98 6.87 -0.90 23.72
CA ALA A 98 6.50 -0.49 25.07
C ALA A 98 6.05 0.97 25.15
N ALA A 99 6.55 1.83 24.26
CA ALA A 99 6.10 3.21 24.07
C ALA A 99 4.79 3.32 23.25
N GLY A 100 4.25 2.20 22.76
CA GLY A 100 2.97 2.13 22.04
C GLY A 100 3.07 2.20 20.52
N LEU A 101 4.28 2.25 19.93
CA LEU A 101 4.44 2.25 18.48
C LEU A 101 4.19 0.83 17.93
N PRO A 102 3.19 0.63 17.04
CA PRO A 102 2.95 -0.67 16.44
C PRO A 102 3.92 -0.94 15.27
N GLY A 103 4.08 -2.22 14.93
CA GLY A 103 4.75 -2.61 13.69
C GLY A 103 4.06 -1.97 12.47
N HIS A 104 4.87 -1.56 11.49
CA HIS A 104 4.43 -0.80 10.31
C HIS A 104 3.81 0.59 10.60
N GLY A 105 3.96 1.13 11.82
CA GLY A 105 3.35 2.40 12.21
C GLY A 105 1.83 2.30 12.38
N GLU A 106 1.21 3.41 12.78
CA GLU A 106 -0.21 3.42 13.21
C GLU A 106 -1.19 3.57 12.04
N ALA A 107 -0.75 4.13 10.91
CA ALA A 107 -1.63 4.55 9.82
C ALA A 107 -2.55 3.44 9.29
N HIS A 108 -2.06 2.19 9.22
CA HIS A 108 -2.83 1.04 8.74
C HIS A 108 -3.85 0.50 9.74
N ALA A 109 -3.74 0.87 11.02
CA ALA A 109 -4.58 0.36 12.10
C ALA A 109 -5.70 1.32 12.52
N LEU A 110 -5.58 2.60 12.17
CA LEU A 110 -6.49 3.65 12.64
C LEU A 110 -7.66 3.88 11.66
N PRO A 111 -8.81 4.42 12.14
CA PRO A 111 -9.87 4.89 11.27
C PRO A 111 -9.46 6.16 10.53
N TRP A 112 -9.74 6.23 9.23
CA TRP A 112 -9.45 7.41 8.42
C TRP A 112 -10.70 8.27 8.25
N GLU A 113 -10.52 9.58 8.38
CA GLU A 113 -11.58 10.54 8.12
C GLU A 113 -11.64 10.86 6.63
N THR A 114 -12.83 10.78 6.03
CA THR A 114 -13.04 11.23 4.65
C THR A 114 -13.23 12.74 4.65
N ARG A 115 -12.24 13.48 4.13
CA ARG A 115 -12.28 14.96 4.01
C ARG A 115 -13.14 15.41 2.84
N SER A 116 -13.02 14.74 1.70
CA SER A 116 -13.83 15.03 0.52
C SER A 116 -13.96 13.79 -0.37
N HIS A 117 -15.07 13.69 -1.08
CA HIS A 117 -15.27 12.71 -2.14
C HIS A 117 -16.12 13.37 -3.23
N THR A 118 -15.48 13.77 -4.31
CA THR A 118 -16.05 14.69 -5.30
C THR A 118 -15.68 14.28 -6.72
N LYS A 119 -16.42 14.83 -7.69
CA LYS A 119 -16.06 14.82 -9.11
C LYS A 119 -15.64 16.24 -9.50
N GLU A 120 -14.38 16.43 -9.87
CA GLU A 120 -13.79 17.70 -10.29
C GLU A 120 -13.57 17.67 -11.79
N GLY A 121 -14.49 18.25 -12.56
CA GLY A 121 -14.50 18.11 -14.02
C GLY A 121 -14.58 16.64 -14.43
N ASN A 122 -13.55 16.15 -15.12
CA ASN A 122 -13.43 14.75 -15.53
C ASN A 122 -12.71 13.86 -14.50
N THR A 123 -12.38 14.36 -13.29
CA THR A 123 -11.57 13.62 -12.32
C THR A 123 -12.36 13.25 -11.08
N SER A 124 -12.44 11.97 -10.75
CA SER A 124 -12.99 11.50 -9.47
C SER A 124 -11.91 11.63 -8.39
N VAL A 125 -12.23 12.31 -7.29
CA VAL A 125 -11.28 12.66 -6.23
C VAL A 125 -11.77 12.18 -4.88
N LEU A 126 -10.92 11.48 -4.13
CA LEU A 126 -11.15 11.10 -2.73
C LEU A 126 -10.00 11.61 -1.89
N THR A 127 -10.28 12.42 -0.87
CA THR A 127 -9.30 12.81 0.14
C THR A 127 -9.66 12.20 1.48
N GLN A 128 -8.72 11.46 2.07
CA GLN A 128 -8.83 10.95 3.42
C GLN A 128 -7.63 11.41 4.26
N SER A 129 -7.82 11.53 5.57
CA SER A 129 -6.74 11.84 6.51
C SER A 129 -6.82 11.02 7.77
N VAL A 130 -5.68 10.78 8.41
CA VAL A 130 -5.58 10.11 9.69
C VAL A 130 -4.59 10.85 10.58
N LYS A 131 -4.97 11.05 11.85
CA LYS A 131 -4.06 11.55 12.88
C LYS A 131 -3.33 10.36 13.50
N LEU A 132 -2.01 10.44 13.60
CA LEU A 132 -1.13 9.44 14.19
C LEU A 132 -0.71 9.94 15.58
N PRO A 133 -1.39 9.52 16.67
CA PRO A 133 -1.23 10.14 17.98
C PRO A 133 0.10 9.81 18.65
N VAL A 134 0.68 8.61 18.45
CA VAL A 134 1.96 8.25 19.10
C VAL A 134 3.09 9.11 18.56
N VAL A 135 3.10 9.33 17.25
CA VAL A 135 4.18 10.02 16.55
C VAL A 135 3.88 11.49 16.23
N GLN A 136 2.69 11.96 16.67
CA GLN A 136 2.19 13.33 16.53
C GLN A 136 2.22 13.84 15.09
N GLU A 137 1.56 13.11 14.19
CA GLU A 137 1.47 13.48 12.77
C GLU A 137 0.03 13.46 12.25
N VAL A 138 -0.16 14.09 11.09
CA VAL A 138 -1.36 13.91 10.27
C VAL A 138 -0.92 13.46 8.88
N LEU A 139 -1.36 12.27 8.48
CA LEU A 139 -1.21 11.79 7.11
C LEU A 139 -2.49 12.09 6.33
N THR A 140 -2.36 12.81 5.22
CA THR A 140 -3.44 13.07 4.27
C THR A 140 -3.11 12.40 2.94
N ARG A 141 -4.08 11.70 2.35
CA ARG A 141 -3.96 11.10 1.01
C ARG A 141 -5.09 11.57 0.13
N THR A 142 -4.75 12.06 -1.05
CA THR A 142 -5.69 12.41 -2.12
C THR A 142 -5.51 11.46 -3.29
N ILE A 143 -6.55 10.68 -3.57
CA ILE A 143 -6.64 9.72 -4.66
C ILE A 143 -7.40 10.37 -5.81
N ARG A 144 -6.85 10.32 -7.02
CA ARG A 144 -7.47 10.85 -8.25
C ARG A 144 -7.51 9.79 -9.34
N ILE A 145 -8.66 9.69 -9.99
CA ILE A 145 -8.86 8.85 -11.18
C ILE A 145 -9.51 9.74 -12.25
N VAL A 146 -8.82 9.93 -13.38
CA VAL A 146 -9.24 10.77 -14.50
C VAL A 146 -10.07 9.94 -15.47
N ASP A 147 -11.20 10.45 -15.96
CA ASP A 147 -12.03 9.73 -16.94
C ASP A 147 -11.21 9.29 -18.16
N SER A 148 -11.56 8.12 -18.70
CA SER A 148 -10.90 7.44 -19.81
C SER A 148 -9.47 6.95 -19.55
N GLU A 149 -8.84 7.26 -18.41
CA GLU A 149 -7.54 6.72 -18.02
C GLU A 149 -7.65 5.43 -17.20
N ASN A 150 -6.64 4.58 -17.28
CA ASN A 150 -6.48 3.38 -16.44
C ASN A 150 -5.43 3.58 -15.33
N VAL A 151 -5.31 4.80 -14.81
CA VAL A 151 -4.32 5.20 -13.80
C VAL A 151 -5.00 5.67 -12.52
N VAL A 152 -4.46 5.24 -11.37
CA VAL A 152 -4.78 5.80 -10.05
C VAL A 152 -3.61 6.68 -9.61
N TYR A 153 -3.86 7.98 -9.46
CA TYR A 153 -2.88 8.91 -8.90
C TYR A 153 -3.11 9.02 -7.40
N VAL A 154 -2.04 8.89 -6.61
CA VAL A 154 -2.08 9.07 -5.16
C VAL A 154 -1.09 10.15 -4.78
N HIS A 155 -1.61 11.25 -4.23
CA HIS A 155 -0.83 12.30 -3.61
C HIS A 155 -0.92 12.14 -2.10
N SER A 156 0.19 12.19 -1.39
CA SER A 156 0.21 11.99 0.06
C SER A 156 1.05 13.08 0.73
N GLU A 157 0.56 13.58 1.85
CA GLU A 157 1.17 14.65 2.65
C GLU A 157 1.24 14.20 4.11
N LEU A 158 2.39 14.41 4.74
CA LEU A 158 2.58 14.13 6.16
C LEU A 158 2.97 15.41 6.88
N GLU A 159 2.13 15.80 7.84
CA GLU A 159 2.33 16.97 8.68
C GLU A 159 2.85 16.55 10.05
N ASN A 160 3.99 17.10 10.47
CA ASN A 160 4.49 16.97 11.84
C ASN A 160 3.78 17.99 12.73
N LEU A 161 3.09 17.54 13.77
CA LEU A 161 2.36 18.39 14.71
C LEU A 161 3.23 18.94 15.84
N MET A 162 4.50 18.55 15.90
CA MET A 162 5.44 19.06 16.89
C MET A 162 6.13 20.35 16.42
N GLY A 163 6.57 21.17 17.37
CA GLY A 163 7.34 22.38 17.10
C GLY A 163 8.82 22.15 16.77
N PHE A 164 9.23 20.92 16.44
CA PHE A 164 10.61 20.54 16.14
C PHE A 164 10.68 19.38 15.15
N ASP A 165 11.80 19.27 14.42
CA ASP A 165 12.02 18.25 13.40
C ASP A 165 12.36 16.88 14.01
N ARG A 166 11.94 15.81 13.33
CA ARG A 166 12.39 14.46 13.61
C ARG A 166 12.49 13.62 12.32
N PRO A 167 13.25 12.51 12.33
CA PRO A 167 13.24 11.55 11.24
C PRO A 167 11.85 10.98 11.02
N VAL A 168 11.54 10.69 9.75
CA VAL A 168 10.32 10.00 9.32
C VAL A 168 10.65 8.79 8.47
N ASN A 169 9.93 7.69 8.70
CA ASN A 169 9.87 6.52 7.85
C ASN A 169 8.52 6.43 7.16
N TRP A 170 8.59 6.26 5.85
CA TRP A 170 7.42 6.08 5.00
C TRP A 170 7.65 4.88 4.10
N ALA A 171 6.72 3.95 4.08
CA ALA A 171 6.70 2.89 3.08
C ALA A 171 5.30 2.66 2.51
N GLU A 172 5.26 2.43 1.21
CA GLU A 172 4.07 1.96 0.50
C GLU A 172 4.13 0.42 0.42
N HIS A 173 3.27 -0.25 1.19
CA HIS A 173 3.32 -1.71 1.36
C HIS A 173 2.34 -2.41 0.40
N ALA A 174 2.69 -2.40 -0.89
CA ALA A 174 1.95 -3.08 -1.94
C ALA A 174 2.22 -4.59 -1.94
N THR A 175 1.15 -5.40 -1.90
CA THR A 175 1.24 -6.86 -1.96
C THR A 175 0.43 -7.37 -3.15
N ILE A 176 1.10 -8.09 -4.06
CA ILE A 176 0.44 -8.76 -5.20
C ILE A 176 0.03 -10.16 -4.78
N GLY A 177 -1.21 -10.55 -5.11
CA GLY A 177 -1.75 -11.86 -4.77
C GLY A 177 -2.22 -12.66 -5.99
N SER A 178 -2.63 -13.91 -5.74
CA SER A 178 -3.32 -14.74 -6.73
C SER A 178 -4.58 -14.02 -7.28
N PRO A 179 -4.90 -14.13 -8.58
CA PRO A 179 -4.24 -14.98 -9.58
C PRO A 179 -3.04 -14.31 -10.29
N PHE A 180 -2.72 -13.05 -9.97
CA PHE A 180 -1.64 -12.31 -10.63
C PHE A 180 -0.24 -12.72 -10.15
N LEU A 181 -0.14 -13.47 -9.05
CA LEU A 181 1.11 -14.03 -8.54
C LEU A 181 1.20 -15.53 -8.87
N GLU A 182 1.81 -15.86 -10.01
CA GLU A 182 2.09 -17.21 -10.46
C GLU A 182 3.59 -17.53 -10.32
N ALA A 183 3.90 -18.65 -9.66
CA ALA A 183 5.26 -19.09 -9.40
C ALA A 183 6.05 -19.31 -10.70
N GLY A 184 7.21 -18.67 -10.84
CA GLY A 184 8.05 -18.75 -12.04
C GLY A 184 7.52 -17.98 -13.27
N VAL A 185 6.31 -17.40 -13.22
CA VAL A 185 5.69 -16.67 -14.34
C VAL A 185 5.58 -15.19 -14.04
N THR A 186 5.07 -14.82 -12.86
CA THR A 186 4.97 -13.40 -12.47
C THR A 186 6.34 -12.87 -12.09
N VAL A 187 6.71 -11.76 -12.73
CA VAL A 187 7.99 -11.08 -12.57
C VAL A 187 7.73 -9.66 -12.02
N VAL A 188 8.44 -9.29 -10.97
CA VAL A 188 8.54 -7.92 -10.46
C VAL A 188 9.90 -7.38 -10.89
N ASP A 189 9.89 -6.37 -11.75
CA ASP A 189 11.11 -5.72 -12.25
C ASP A 189 11.10 -4.23 -11.95
N PHE A 190 12.27 -3.70 -11.60
CA PHE A 190 12.46 -2.29 -11.29
C PHE A 190 13.93 -1.92 -11.40
N SER A 191 14.20 -0.63 -11.66
CA SER A 191 15.56 -0.10 -11.74
C SER A 191 16.18 -0.02 -10.35
N ALA A 192 17.09 -0.94 -10.08
CA ALA A 192 17.67 -1.16 -8.77
C ALA A 192 19.17 -1.50 -8.88
N GLY A 193 19.91 -1.23 -7.80
CA GLY A 193 21.37 -1.36 -7.76
C GLY A 193 21.85 -2.26 -6.62
N PRO A 194 22.74 -1.77 -5.72
CA PRO A 194 23.21 -2.52 -4.57
C PRO A 194 22.06 -3.00 -3.68
N SER A 195 22.15 -4.25 -3.27
CA SER A 195 21.13 -4.94 -2.47
C SER A 195 21.77 -5.76 -1.35
N LYS A 196 20.97 -6.11 -0.35
CA LYS A 196 21.38 -6.97 0.75
C LYS A 196 20.27 -7.93 1.17
N THR A 197 20.63 -9.18 1.46
CA THR A 197 19.68 -10.12 2.06
C THR A 197 19.50 -9.82 3.54
N ARG A 198 18.28 -9.97 4.07
CA ARG A 198 18.04 -9.78 5.50
C ARG A 198 18.73 -10.89 6.29
N LYS A 199 19.18 -10.57 7.52
CA LYS A 199 19.69 -11.57 8.46
C LYS A 199 18.59 -12.58 8.80
N HIS A 200 18.91 -13.88 8.78
CA HIS A 200 17.98 -14.89 9.30
C HIS A 200 17.87 -14.73 10.81
N GLU A 201 16.67 -14.44 11.29
CA GLU A 201 16.38 -14.40 12.72
C GLU A 201 16.06 -15.82 13.23
N GLY A 202 16.48 -16.15 14.45
CA GLY A 202 16.35 -17.49 15.00
C GLY A 202 14.95 -17.81 15.53
N ARG A 203 14.27 -18.78 14.87
CA ARG A 203 13.10 -19.61 15.28
C ARG A 203 11.82 -18.86 15.71
N GLY A 204 10.63 -19.11 15.15
CA GLY A 204 10.19 -20.13 14.20
C GLY A 204 8.78 -19.82 13.65
N GLY A 205 8.33 -20.62 12.69
CA GLY A 205 7.04 -20.45 11.99
C GLY A 205 7.12 -19.74 10.63
N GLY A 206 8.29 -19.24 10.24
CA GLY A 206 8.54 -18.67 8.91
C GLY A 206 8.71 -19.73 7.82
N LEU A 207 8.48 -19.34 6.57
CA LEU A 207 8.77 -20.17 5.41
C LEU A 207 10.29 -20.38 5.26
N PRO A 208 10.74 -21.51 4.68
CA PRO A 208 12.13 -21.73 4.32
C PRO A 208 12.74 -20.57 3.52
N HIS A 209 13.99 -20.22 3.83
CA HIS A 209 14.77 -19.26 3.07
C HIS A 209 15.49 -19.94 1.90
N ARG A 210 15.61 -19.25 0.77
CA ARG A 210 16.41 -19.68 -0.39
C ARG A 210 17.74 -18.94 -0.49
N LEU A 211 17.78 -17.70 0.02
CA LEU A 211 18.94 -16.82 -0.06
C LEU A 211 19.90 -16.98 1.12
N THR A 212 21.18 -16.73 0.90
CA THR A 212 22.15 -16.67 2.00
C THR A 212 21.81 -15.53 2.96
N SER A 213 22.14 -15.69 4.24
CA SER A 213 21.82 -14.68 5.26
C SER A 213 22.82 -13.52 5.23
N PHE A 214 22.30 -12.29 5.22
CA PHE A 214 23.07 -11.07 5.46
C PHE A 214 24.20 -10.76 4.46
N GLU A 215 24.03 -11.17 3.20
CA GLU A 215 25.01 -11.01 2.12
C GLU A 215 24.65 -9.84 1.20
N ASP A 216 25.67 -9.12 0.75
CA ASP A 216 25.54 -8.07 -0.27
C ASP A 216 25.45 -8.69 -1.67
N PHE A 217 24.66 -8.07 -2.55
CA PHE A 217 24.53 -8.47 -3.95
C PHE A 217 24.10 -7.29 -4.84
N THR A 218 23.93 -7.54 -6.13
CA THR A 218 23.37 -6.56 -7.07
C THR A 218 22.09 -7.10 -7.64
N TRP A 219 21.01 -6.33 -7.56
CA TRP A 219 19.73 -6.70 -8.14
C TRP A 219 19.88 -7.07 -9.64
N PRO A 220 19.22 -8.13 -10.13
CA PRO A 220 18.29 -9.00 -9.42
C PRO A 220 18.91 -10.30 -8.87
N MET A 221 20.22 -10.50 -9.01
CA MET A 221 20.86 -11.81 -8.80
C MET A 221 21.43 -11.95 -7.39
N ALA A 222 20.70 -12.59 -6.49
CA ALA A 222 21.08 -12.79 -5.09
C ALA A 222 21.78 -14.14 -4.84
N PRO A 223 22.70 -14.23 -3.87
CA PRO A 223 23.34 -15.49 -3.49
C PRO A 223 22.37 -16.49 -2.86
N GLY A 224 22.38 -17.74 -3.32
CA GLY A 224 21.54 -18.83 -2.81
C GLY A 224 22.24 -19.69 -1.75
N ILE A 225 21.49 -20.27 -0.81
CA ILE A 225 22.02 -21.16 0.25
C ILE A 225 22.74 -22.38 -0.33
N GLY A 226 22.26 -22.93 -1.46
CA GLY A 226 22.86 -24.07 -2.14
C GLY A 226 24.07 -23.72 -3.03
N GLY A 227 24.56 -22.48 -2.97
CA GLY A 227 25.50 -21.93 -3.94
C GLY A 227 24.78 -21.40 -5.20
N GLY A 228 25.54 -20.69 -6.05
CA GLY A 228 25.00 -20.03 -7.23
C GLY A 228 24.21 -18.74 -6.93
N LYS A 229 23.55 -18.21 -7.96
CA LYS A 229 22.72 -17.00 -7.87
C LYS A 229 21.26 -17.31 -8.21
N ILE A 230 20.35 -16.66 -7.51
CA ILE A 230 18.90 -16.74 -7.70
C ILE A 230 18.42 -15.40 -8.25
N ASP A 231 17.66 -15.44 -9.34
CA ASP A 231 16.97 -14.27 -9.87
C ASP A 231 15.74 -13.95 -9.00
N LEU A 232 15.74 -12.77 -8.39
CA LEU A 232 14.68 -12.35 -7.47
C LEU A 232 13.43 -11.77 -8.14
N ARG A 233 13.45 -11.57 -9.46
CA ARG A 233 12.31 -10.95 -10.13
C ARG A 233 11.09 -11.86 -10.14
N ALA A 234 11.29 -13.16 -10.33
CA ALA A 234 10.21 -14.13 -10.42
C ALA A 234 9.74 -14.60 -9.03
N ALA A 235 8.43 -14.81 -8.89
CA ALA A 235 7.88 -15.52 -7.74
C ALA A 235 8.53 -16.93 -7.59
N PRO A 236 8.86 -17.37 -6.37
CA PRO A 236 9.61 -18.61 -6.16
C PRO A 236 8.96 -19.87 -6.76
N ALA A 237 9.74 -20.70 -7.45
CA ALA A 237 9.39 -22.06 -7.87
C ALA A 237 10.47 -23.05 -7.37
N PRO A 238 10.12 -24.09 -6.57
CA PRO A 238 8.79 -24.38 -6.04
C PRO A 238 8.29 -23.30 -5.04
N PRO A 239 6.96 -23.17 -4.84
CA PRO A 239 6.38 -22.24 -3.89
C PRO A 239 6.69 -22.65 -2.43
N ASN A 240 6.24 -21.84 -1.46
CA ASN A 240 6.46 -22.02 -0.01
C ASN A 240 7.87 -21.68 0.49
N SER A 241 8.46 -20.60 -0.04
CA SER A 241 9.65 -19.98 0.53
C SER A 241 9.37 -18.52 0.89
N GLY A 242 10.16 -17.96 1.82
CA GLY A 242 10.07 -16.56 2.22
C GLY A 242 11.45 -15.93 2.26
N ASP A 243 11.74 -15.03 1.33
CA ASP A 243 12.99 -14.28 1.28
C ASP A 243 12.70 -12.80 1.52
N HIS A 244 13.61 -12.11 2.21
CA HIS A 244 13.53 -10.68 2.43
C HIS A 244 14.85 -10.04 1.99
N THR A 245 14.76 -9.04 1.12
CA THR A 245 15.91 -8.29 0.65
C THR A 245 15.62 -6.80 0.72
N THR A 246 16.66 -6.01 0.86
CA THR A 246 16.62 -4.56 0.70
C THR A 246 17.42 -4.23 -0.55
N THR A 247 16.85 -3.40 -1.40
CA THR A 247 17.45 -3.04 -2.69
C THR A 247 17.44 -1.54 -2.80
N GLY A 248 18.61 -0.94 -2.97
CA GLY A 248 18.73 0.48 -3.20
C GLY A 248 18.35 0.83 -4.64
N SER A 249 17.52 1.86 -4.80
CA SER A 249 17.31 2.54 -6.08
C SER A 249 17.85 3.96 -5.98
N THR A 250 18.53 4.42 -7.02
CA THR A 250 18.95 5.82 -7.09
C THR A 250 17.77 6.63 -7.60
N LEU A 251 17.05 7.30 -6.71
CA LEU A 251 16.07 8.31 -7.11
C LEU A 251 16.86 9.52 -7.62
N ARG A 252 16.82 9.78 -8.94
CA ARG A 252 17.18 11.11 -9.44
C ARG A 252 16.05 12.04 -9.01
N ALA A 253 16.32 12.94 -8.07
CA ALA A 253 15.39 14.01 -7.76
C ALA A 253 15.18 14.83 -9.04
N GLY A 254 14.02 14.66 -9.68
CA GLY A 254 13.58 15.56 -10.73
C GLY A 254 13.27 16.90 -10.09
N SER A 255 13.99 17.95 -10.46
CA SER A 255 13.55 19.31 -10.19
C SER A 255 12.27 19.54 -11.00
N PHE A 256 11.12 19.56 -10.34
CA PHE A 256 9.94 20.18 -10.92
C PHE A 256 10.18 21.69 -10.89
N SER A 257 10.40 22.26 -12.07
CA SER A 257 10.48 23.71 -12.32
C SER A 257 9.08 24.32 -12.32
#